data_AF-A0A5M9TQC0-F1
#
_entry.id   AF-A0A5M9TQC0-F1
#
_cell.length_a   1.000
_cell.length_b   1.000
_cell.length_c   1.000
_cell.angle_alpha   90.00
_cell.angle_beta   90.00
_cell.angle_gamma   90.00
#
_symmetry.space_group_name_H-M   'P 1'
#
loop_
_entity.id
_entity.type
_entity.pdbx_description
1 polymer ?
#
loop_
_entity_poly.entity_id
_entity_poly.type
_entity_poly.pdbx_seq_one_letter_code
_entity_poly.pdbx_strand_id
1 'polypeptide(L)' 'MSPHEIEVGKTYHNGKGKARKVILIGNHYKGDADLYYQPAYSSIWLPMTLKGFAKWAKGEGRESIPKEDTPSDS' A
#
# COMPACT_ATOMS: atom_id res chain seq x y z
N MET A 1 -2.42 5.45 12.57
CA MET A 1 -3.05 4.90 11.37
C MET A 1 -3.73 3.57 11.62
N SER A 2 -5.04 3.61 11.75
CA SER A 2 -5.94 2.47 11.68
C SER A 2 -6.37 2.24 10.22
N PRO A 3 -6.64 1.00 9.78
CA PRO A 3 -7.21 0.72 8.45
C PRO A 3 -8.44 1.57 8.10
N HIS A 4 -9.28 1.91 9.09
CA HIS A 4 -10.50 2.70 8.90
C HIS A 4 -10.26 4.19 8.62
N GLU A 5 -9.03 4.69 8.84
CA GLU A 5 -8.64 6.08 8.55
C GLU A 5 -8.13 6.26 7.11
N ILE A 6 -8.06 5.16 6.34
CA ILE A 6 -7.54 5.16 4.98
C ILE A 6 -8.68 5.40 4.00
N GLU A 7 -8.54 6.43 3.17
CA GLU A 7 -9.56 6.85 2.20
C GLU A 7 -9.00 6.81 0.77
N VAL A 8 -9.86 6.46 -0.18
CA VAL A 8 -9.56 6.55 -1.61
C VAL A 8 -9.29 8.01 -2.00
N GLY A 9 -8.26 8.23 -2.82
CA GLY A 9 -7.86 9.54 -3.32
C GLY A 9 -6.90 10.32 -2.42
N LYS A 10 -6.72 9.91 -1.16
CA LYS A 10 -5.81 10.57 -0.21
C LYS A 10 -4.37 10.10 -0.36
N THR A 11 -3.43 10.98 -0.02
CA THR A 11 -1.99 10.71 0.03
C THR A 11 -1.54 10.58 1.48
N TYR A 12 -0.80 9.51 1.77
CA TYR A 12 -0.26 9.23 3.10
C TYR A 12 1.26 9.17 3.06
N HIS A 13 1.90 9.56 4.16
CA HIS A 13 3.35 9.57 4.34
C HIS A 13 3.76 8.57 5.42
N ASN A 14 4.90 7.92 5.26
CA ASN A 14 5.39 6.92 6.23
C ASN A 14 6.42 7.47 7.25
N GLY A 15 6.60 8.78 7.31
CA GLY A 15 7.63 9.42 8.15
C GLY A 15 9.08 9.17 7.71
N LYS A 16 9.32 8.44 6.60
CA LYS A 16 10.64 8.13 6.04
C LYS A 16 10.85 8.75 4.65
N GLY A 17 10.18 9.88 4.39
CA GLY A 17 10.27 10.61 3.12
C GLY A 17 9.50 9.97 1.94
N LYS A 18 8.73 8.89 2.15
CA LYS A 18 7.92 8.29 1.09
C LYS A 18 6.44 8.63 1.25
N ALA A 19 5.79 8.82 0.09
CA ALA A 19 4.37 9.12 0.00
C ALA A 19 3.68 8.20 -1.00
N ARG A 20 2.45 7.79 -0.68
CA ARG A 20 1.60 6.92 -1.51
C ARG A 20 0.18 7.44 -1.51
N LYS A 21 -0.41 7.57 -2.71
CA LYS A 21 -1.82 7.90 -2.92
C LYS A 21 -2.64 6.63 -3.00
N VAL A 22 -3.72 6.53 -2.24
CA VAL A 22 -4.67 5.41 -2.34
C VAL A 22 -5.54 5.62 -3.57
N ILE A 23 -5.63 4.62 -4.44
CA ILE A 23 -6.37 4.67 -5.70
C ILE A 23 -7.68 3.89 -5.60
N LEU A 24 -7.65 2.74 -4.94
CA LEU A 24 -8.81 1.88 -4.78
C LEU A 24 -8.68 1.11 -3.46
N ILE A 25 -9.79 0.92 -2.76
CA ILE A 25 -9.91 -0.04 -1.65
C ILE A 25 -10.94 -1.07 -2.08
N GLY A 26 -10.52 -2.33 -2.12
CA GLY A 26 -11.35 -3.47 -2.45
C GLY A 26 -12.44 -3.68 -1.40
N ASN A 27 -13.61 -4.12 -1.86
CA ASN A 27 -14.78 -4.28 -0.99
C ASN A 27 -14.74 -5.69 -0.37
N HIS A 28 -14.14 -5.84 0.81
CA HIS A 28 -14.17 -7.12 1.54
C HIS A 28 -14.92 -6.96 2.87
N TYR A 29 -16.11 -7.55 2.92
CA TYR A 29 -17.04 -7.54 4.07
C TYR A 29 -16.46 -8.08 5.38
N LYS A 30 -15.23 -8.64 5.40
CA LYS A 30 -14.53 -9.11 6.61
C LYS A 30 -13.00 -9.08 6.40
N GLY A 31 -12.31 -8.28 7.21
CA GLY A 31 -11.00 -8.66 7.75
C GLY A 31 -9.77 -7.96 7.18
N ASP A 32 -9.51 -8.04 5.88
CA ASP A 32 -8.29 -7.48 5.27
C ASP A 32 -8.59 -7.13 3.81
N ALA A 33 -9.19 -5.96 3.57
CA ALA A 33 -9.42 -5.47 2.21
C ALA A 33 -8.08 -5.26 1.49
N ASP A 34 -8.00 -5.65 0.22
CA ASP A 34 -6.91 -5.22 -0.65
C ASP A 34 -7.08 -3.74 -1.01
N LEU A 35 -5.98 -3.06 -1.31
CA LEU A 35 -5.97 -1.72 -1.86
C LEU A 35 -4.93 -1.61 -2.96
N TYR A 36 -5.19 -0.70 -3.87
CA TYR A 36 -4.21 -0.23 -4.84
C TYR A 36 -3.74 1.16 -4.44
N TYR A 37 -2.43 1.37 -4.51
CA TYR A 37 -1.81 2.65 -4.26
C TYR A 37 -0.86 3.03 -5.39
N GLN A 38 -0.58 4.33 -5.48
CA GLN A 38 0.38 4.90 -6.41
C GLN A 38 1.47 5.64 -5.61
N PRO A 39 2.75 5.28 -5.74
CA PRO A 39 3.86 6.08 -5.19
C PRO A 39 3.88 7.49 -5.78
N ALA A 40 4.27 8.51 -5.01
CA ALA A 40 4.20 9.92 -5.43
C ALA A 40 4.98 10.26 -6.73
N TYR A 41 6.04 9.52 -7.05
CA TYR A 41 6.87 9.73 -8.24
C TYR A 41 6.73 8.62 -9.29
N SER A 42 5.64 7.84 -9.23
CA SER A 42 5.39 6.74 -10.16
C SER A 42 3.98 6.81 -10.72
N SER A 43 3.77 6.36 -11.95
CA SER A 43 2.44 6.13 -12.54
C SER A 43 1.92 4.71 -12.26
N ILE A 44 2.73 3.84 -11.67
CA ILE A 44 2.39 2.43 -11.44
C ILE A 44 1.44 2.32 -10.25
N TRP A 45 0.44 1.45 -10.41
CA TRP A 45 -0.46 1.07 -9.33
C TRP A 45 0.01 -0.26 -8.74
N LEU A 46 0.20 -0.28 -7.43
CA LEU A 46 0.72 -1.42 -6.70
C LEU A 46 -0.34 -1.92 -5.69
N PRO A 47 -0.56 -3.23 -5.60
CA PRO A 47 -1.46 -3.81 -4.62
C PRO A 47 -0.80 -3.88 -3.23
N MET A 48 -1.61 -3.81 -2.17
CA MET A 48 -1.25 -4.13 -0.78
C MET A 48 -2.51 -4.42 0.02
N THR A 49 -2.43 -5.06 1.17
CA THR A 49 -3.56 -5.11 2.10
C THR A 49 -3.75 -3.75 2.80
N LEU A 50 -5.00 -3.40 3.14
CA LEU A 50 -5.37 -2.20 3.89
C LEU A 50 -4.62 -2.11 5.23
N LYS A 51 -4.51 -3.24 5.92
CA LYS A 51 -3.72 -3.38 7.14
C LYS A 51 -2.22 -3.20 6.90
N GLY A 52 -1.70 -3.74 5.79
CA GLY A 52 -0.31 -3.53 5.38
C GLY A 52 0.00 -2.06 5.13
N PHE A 53 -0.90 -1.36 4.44
CA PHE A 53 -0.76 0.06 4.16
C PHE A 53 -0.87 0.90 5.44
N ALA A 54 -1.78 0.56 6.36
CA ALA A 54 -1.87 1.23 7.66
C ALA A 54 -0.57 1.13 8.45
N LYS A 55 0.04 -0.07 8.50
CA LYS A 55 1.37 -0.27 9.12
C LYS A 55 2.45 0.54 8.42
N TRP A 56 2.49 0.48 7.09
CA TRP A 56 3.44 1.25 6.30
C TRP A 56 3.30 2.76 6.57
N ALA A 57 2.08 3.30 6.63
CA ALA A 57 1.82 4.72 6.88
C ALA A 57 2.23 5.15 8.30
N LYS A 58 2.29 4.24 9.27
CA LYS A 58 2.92 4.49 10.58
C LYS A 58 4.45 4.46 10.55
N GLY A 59 5.06 4.07 9.42
CA GLY A 59 6.50 3.79 9.32
C GLY A 59 6.90 2.40 9.83
N GLU A 60 5.93 1.54 10.12
CA GLU A 60 6.14 0.18 10.64
C GLU A 60 6.29 -0.84 9.49
N GLY A 61 7.18 -1.82 9.66
CA GLY A 61 7.38 -2.92 8.70
C GLY A 61 8.51 -2.71 7.69
N ARG A 62 8.89 -3.79 6.99
CA ARG A 62 9.79 -3.75 5.82
C ARG A 62 9.00 -3.24 4.62
N GLU A 63 9.65 -2.47 3.76
CA GLU A 63 9.04 -2.10 2.48
C GLU A 63 8.78 -3.40 1.70
N SER A 64 7.51 -3.74 1.54
CA SER A 64 7.10 -4.74 0.57
C SER A 64 7.35 -4.12 -0.80
N ILE A 65 8.58 -4.27 -1.29
CA ILE A 65 8.85 -4.23 -2.71
C ILE A 65 8.04 -5.41 -3.27
N PRO A 66 7.11 -5.19 -4.22
CA PRO A 66 6.51 -6.31 -4.94
C PRO A 66 7.68 -7.15 -5.43
N LYS A 67 7.73 -8.43 -5.05
CA LYS A 67 8.65 -9.33 -5.74
C LYS A 67 8.20 -9.25 -7.19
N GLU A 68 9.03 -8.65 -8.06
CA GLU A 68 9.04 -9.13 -9.43
C GLU A 68 9.26 -10.64 -9.28
N ASP A 69 8.32 -11.42 -9.78
CA ASP A 69 8.55 -12.84 -10.03
C ASP A 69 9.67 -12.89 -11.07
N THR A 70 10.92 -12.72 -10.62
CA THR A 70 12.07 -13.16 -11.39
C THR A 70 11.90 -14.68 -11.41
N PRO A 71 11.68 -15.31 -12.59
CA PRO A 71 11.91 -16.72 -12.67
C PRO A 71 13.38 -16.89 -12.31
N SER A 72 13.69 -17.64 -11.26
CA SER A 72 15.03 -18.19 -11.12
C SER A 72 15.22 -19.12 -12.31
N ASP A 73 15.72 -18.58 -13.41
CA ASP A 73 16.22 -19.40 -14.50
C ASP A 73 17.37 -20.26 -13.97
N SER A 74 17.36 -21.48 -14.48
CA SER A 74 17.97 -22.71 -13.96
C SER A 74 19.49 -22.78 -14.07
#